data_AF-A0A0N1CZA9-F1
#
_entry.id   AF-A0A0N1CZA9-F1
#
_cell.length_a   1.000
_cell.length_b   1.000
_cell.length_c   1.000
_cell.angle_alpha   90.00
_cell.angle_beta   90.00
_cell.angle_gamma   90.00
#
_symmetry.space_group_name_H-M   'P 1'
#
loop_
_entity.id
_entity.type
_entity.pdbx_description
1 polymer ?
#
loop_
_entity_poly.entity_id
_entity_poly.type
_entity_poly.pdbx_seq_one_letter_code
_entity_poly.pdbx_strand_id
1 'polypeptide(L)'
;MEIPELTQPGPNGSTIVAVGGAVTVKSIASEARDLAAVWLDVDPDEIDVQVTVEVPDEVRQMWDDGVVAEAEARAAVQRAAALRRRAVHQLREQGYTQDAVAAAFKISHQRAQQLAAKDLTPGVQAELSALDSVR
;
A
#
# COMPACT_ATOMS: atom_id res chain seq x y z
N MET A 1 16.27 -6.24 23.98
CA MET A 1 16.62 -6.53 22.58
C MET A 1 17.80 -7.48 22.60
N GLU A 2 17.75 -8.51 21.79
CA GLU A 2 18.78 -9.54 21.70
C GLU A 2 19.39 -9.46 20.30
N ILE A 3 20.69 -9.71 20.18
CA ILE A 3 21.40 -9.74 18.89
C ILE A 3 21.97 -11.17 18.73
N PRO A 4 21.17 -12.14 18.23
CA PRO A 4 21.53 -13.56 18.25
C PRO A 4 22.76 -13.92 17.42
N GLU A 5 23.11 -13.09 16.44
CA GLU A 5 24.32 -13.22 15.62
C GLU A 5 25.61 -12.91 16.41
N LEU A 6 25.50 -12.18 17.53
CA LEU A 6 26.62 -11.85 18.41
C LEU A 6 26.63 -12.80 19.60
N THR A 7 27.51 -13.80 19.53
CA THR A 7 27.64 -14.82 20.56
C THR A 7 29.09 -15.11 20.96
N GLN A 8 29.28 -15.56 22.21
CA GLN A 8 30.57 -16.01 22.74
C GLN A 8 30.40 -17.24 23.65
N PRO A 9 31.41 -18.12 23.75
CA PRO A 9 31.39 -19.25 24.68
C PRO A 9 31.56 -18.78 26.14
N GLY A 10 30.70 -19.26 27.01
CA GLY A 10 30.73 -19.02 28.45
C GLY A 10 31.57 -20.03 29.22
N PRO A 11 31.88 -19.77 30.51
CA PRO A 11 32.79 -20.58 31.33
C PRO A 11 32.36 -22.05 31.49
N ASN A 12 31.07 -22.32 31.34
CA ASN A 12 30.47 -23.64 31.52
C ASN A 12 30.07 -24.30 30.19
N GLY A 13 30.56 -23.80 29.05
CA GLY A 13 30.17 -24.26 27.71
C GLY A 13 28.82 -23.74 27.21
N SER A 14 28.17 -22.83 27.94
CA SER A 14 26.95 -22.15 27.52
C SER A 14 27.23 -21.05 26.49
N THR A 15 26.36 -20.85 25.51
CA THR A 15 26.44 -19.69 24.61
C THR A 15 25.92 -18.43 25.32
N ILE A 16 26.74 -17.39 25.35
CA ILE A 16 26.36 -16.05 25.79
C ILE A 16 25.94 -15.26 24.55
N VAL A 17 24.78 -14.60 24.61
CA VAL A 17 24.24 -13.74 23.55
C VAL A 17 24.35 -12.29 23.98
N ALA A 18 24.61 -11.37 23.06
CA ALA A 18 24.57 -9.95 23.34
C ALA A 18 23.13 -9.48 23.62
N VAL A 19 22.91 -8.88 24.80
CA VAL A 19 21.60 -8.38 25.24
C VAL A 19 21.73 -6.94 25.70
N GLY A 20 20.83 -6.09 25.21
CA GLY A 20 20.77 -4.67 25.56
C GLY A 20 19.35 -4.18 25.83
N GLY A 21 19.26 -2.92 26.24
CA GLY A 21 18.02 -2.22 26.50
C GLY A 21 17.98 -0.86 25.80
N ALA A 22 16.79 -0.43 25.41
CA ALA A 22 16.54 0.87 24.83
C ALA A 22 15.31 1.49 25.51
N VAL A 23 15.37 2.79 25.82
CA VAL A 23 14.26 3.50 26.48
C VAL A 23 13.12 3.84 25.52
N THR A 24 13.38 3.84 24.22
CA THR A 24 12.35 4.06 23.19
C THR A 24 12.57 3.13 22.00
N VAL A 25 11.51 2.83 21.24
CA VAL A 25 11.61 2.03 20.01
C VAL A 25 12.55 2.69 18.99
N LYS A 26 12.53 4.03 18.92
CA LYS A 26 13.38 4.80 18.00
C LYS A 26 14.87 4.69 18.33
N SER A 27 15.23 4.46 19.59
CA SER A 27 16.62 4.32 20.01
C SER A 27 17.13 2.88 19.89
N ILE A 28 16.29 1.89 19.58
CA ILE A 28 16.74 0.49 19.45
C ILE A 28 17.91 0.37 18.47
N ALA A 29 17.85 1.02 17.31
CA ALA A 29 18.91 0.90 16.31
C ALA A 29 20.26 1.47 16.78
N SER A 30 20.27 2.63 17.45
CA SER A 30 21.50 3.21 17.98
C SER A 30 22.06 2.40 19.15
N GLU A 31 21.20 1.95 20.06
CA GLU A 31 21.63 1.15 21.22
C GLU A 31 22.14 -0.24 20.81
N ALA A 32 21.55 -0.84 19.75
CA ALA A 32 22.06 -2.08 19.14
C ALA A 32 23.44 -1.87 18.55
N ARG A 33 23.63 -0.76 17.82
CA ARG A 33 24.90 -0.43 17.18
C ARG A 33 25.99 -0.27 18.22
N ASP A 34 25.73 0.51 19.28
CA ASP A 34 26.69 0.73 20.35
C ASP A 34 27.04 -0.57 21.08
N LEU A 35 26.03 -1.41 21.37
CA LEU A 35 26.25 -2.74 21.96
C LEU A 35 27.10 -3.64 21.05
N ALA A 36 26.79 -3.68 19.75
CA ALA A 36 27.49 -4.49 18.77
C ALA A 36 28.94 -4.02 18.57
N ALA A 37 29.17 -2.70 18.55
CA ALA A 37 30.50 -2.09 18.40
C ALA A 37 31.40 -2.48 19.57
N VAL A 38 30.88 -2.37 20.80
CA VAL A 38 31.59 -2.80 22.01
C VAL A 38 31.86 -4.31 22.00
N TRP A 39 30.90 -5.11 21.53
CA TRP A 39 31.05 -6.57 21.49
C TRP A 39 32.07 -7.05 20.44
N LEU A 40 32.10 -6.37 19.28
CA LEU A 40 32.95 -6.70 18.14
C LEU A 40 34.32 -6.01 18.15
N ASP A 41 34.51 -5.02 19.04
CA ASP A 41 35.71 -4.18 19.12
C ASP A 41 36.00 -3.45 17.79
N VAL A 42 34.95 -2.82 17.23
CA VAL A 42 35.00 -2.04 15.99
C VAL A 42 34.36 -0.66 16.20
N ASP A 43 34.60 0.26 15.26
CA ASP A 43 33.92 1.55 15.26
C ASP A 43 32.41 1.36 15.03
N PRO A 44 31.51 2.04 15.78
CA PRO A 44 30.07 2.01 15.54
C PRO A 44 29.66 2.30 14.09
N ASP A 45 30.39 3.17 13.39
CA ASP A 45 30.09 3.54 12.00
C ASP A 45 30.34 2.39 11.01
N GLU A 46 31.05 1.35 11.43
CA GLU A 46 31.24 0.11 10.66
C GLU A 46 30.05 -0.87 10.78
N ILE A 47 29.06 -0.55 11.63
CA ILE A 47 27.92 -1.42 11.92
C ILE A 47 26.61 -0.84 11.35
N ASP A 48 26.05 -1.58 10.39
CA ASP A 48 24.68 -1.37 9.93
C ASP A 48 23.69 -2.17 10.78
N VAL A 49 22.59 -1.53 11.18
CA VAL A 49 21.60 -2.13 12.07
C VAL A 49 20.22 -2.03 11.43
N GLN A 50 19.63 -3.19 11.13
CA GLN A 50 18.25 -3.30 10.69
C GLN A 50 17.38 -3.84 11.82
N VAL A 51 16.47 -3.01 12.33
CA VAL A 51 15.52 -3.40 13.38
C VAL A 51 14.24 -3.91 12.73
N THR A 52 13.90 -5.17 12.98
CA THR A 52 12.60 -5.75 12.60
C THR A 52 11.76 -5.97 13.85
N VAL A 53 10.52 -5.47 13.84
CA VAL A 53 9.54 -5.77 14.89
C VAL A 53 8.71 -6.97 14.43
N GLU A 54 8.77 -8.03 15.23
CA GLU A 54 7.94 -9.21 15.02
C GLU A 54 6.54 -8.98 15.57
N VAL A 55 5.55 -9.38 14.79
CA VAL A 55 4.15 -9.45 15.20
C VAL A 55 3.64 -10.83 14.81
N PRO A 56 2.63 -11.39 15.50
CA PRO A 56 2.08 -12.68 15.13
C PRO A 56 1.65 -12.72 13.66
N ASP A 57 1.95 -13.82 12.97
CA ASP A 57 1.72 -13.96 11.52
C ASP A 57 0.26 -13.71 11.14
N GLU A 58 -0.68 -14.18 11.97
CA GLU A 58 -2.12 -13.94 11.76
C GLU A 58 -2.46 -12.44 11.75
N VAL A 59 -1.83 -11.65 12.62
CA VAL A 59 -2.05 -10.20 12.68
C VAL A 59 -1.41 -9.50 11.49
N ARG A 60 -0.22 -9.96 11.06
CA ARG A 60 0.43 -9.45 9.83
C ARG A 60 -0.43 -9.73 8.60
N GLN A 61 -0.97 -10.95 8.50
CA GLN A 61 -1.86 -11.33 7.40
C GLN A 61 -3.13 -10.47 7.36
N MET A 62 -3.77 -10.23 8.52
CA MET A 62 -4.94 -9.34 8.59
C MET A 62 -4.63 -7.92 8.10
N TRP A 63 -3.45 -7.39 8.42
CA TRP A 63 -3.00 -6.08 7.95
C TRP A 63 -2.79 -6.07 6.43
N ASP A 64 -2.07 -7.07 5.91
CA ASP A 64 -1.76 -7.19 4.48
C ASP A 64 -3.04 -7.38 3.64
N ASP A 65 -3.99 -8.18 4.11
CA ASP A 65 -5.30 -8.34 3.48
C ASP A 65 -6.06 -7.01 3.39
N GLY A 66 -5.96 -6.18 4.43
CA GLY A 66 -6.52 -4.83 4.44
C GLY A 66 -5.90 -3.93 3.37
N VAL A 67 -4.57 -3.97 3.23
CA VAL A 67 -3.85 -3.21 2.18
C VAL A 67 -4.29 -3.64 0.78
N VAL A 68 -4.45 -4.94 0.55
CA VAL A 68 -4.96 -5.49 -0.72
C VAL A 68 -6.38 -5.01 -0.98
N ALA A 69 -7.27 -5.15 0.00
CA ALA A 69 -8.66 -4.71 -0.12
C ALA A 69 -8.78 -3.21 -0.43
N GLU A 70 -7.94 -2.36 0.18
CA GLU A 70 -7.90 -0.93 -0.14
C GLU A 70 -7.47 -0.67 -1.59
N ALA A 71 -6.47 -1.40 -2.08
CA ALA A 71 -6.01 -1.26 -3.47
C ALA A 71 -7.12 -1.66 -4.46
N GLU A 72 -7.81 -2.76 -4.19
CA GLU A 72 -8.95 -3.22 -4.98
C GLU A 72 -10.11 -2.24 -4.95
N ALA A 73 -10.43 -1.68 -3.78
CA ALA A 73 -11.48 -0.68 -3.63
C ALA A 73 -11.17 0.59 -4.43
N ARG A 74 -9.92 1.08 -4.39
CA ARG A 74 -9.48 2.23 -5.21
C ARG A 74 -9.64 1.92 -6.69
N ALA A 75 -9.22 0.74 -7.15
CA ALA A 75 -9.38 0.32 -8.54
C ALA A 75 -10.87 0.23 -8.94
N ALA A 76 -11.72 -0.32 -8.07
CA ALA A 76 -13.16 -0.41 -8.30
C ALA A 76 -13.81 0.99 -8.41
N VAL A 77 -13.45 1.94 -7.55
CA VAL A 77 -13.93 3.33 -7.61
C VAL A 77 -13.52 4.00 -8.92
N GLN A 78 -12.26 3.83 -9.35
CA GLN A 78 -11.78 4.38 -10.62
C GLN A 78 -12.53 3.78 -11.82
N ARG A 79 -12.68 2.45 -11.85
CA ARG A 79 -13.46 1.76 -12.89
C ARG A 79 -14.91 2.25 -12.93
N ALA A 80 -15.56 2.38 -11.78
CA ALA A 80 -16.92 2.89 -11.69
C ALA A 80 -17.04 4.34 -12.16
N ALA A 81 -16.03 5.18 -11.90
CA ALA A 81 -16.00 6.56 -12.40
C ALA A 81 -15.85 6.60 -13.94
N ALA A 82 -14.99 5.76 -14.50
CA ALA A 82 -14.79 5.67 -15.95
C ALA A 82 -16.05 5.15 -16.68
N LEU A 83 -16.67 4.09 -16.17
CA LEU A 83 -17.90 3.52 -16.74
C LEU A 83 -19.05 4.52 -16.74
N ARG A 84 -19.22 5.29 -15.65
CA ARG A 84 -20.26 6.34 -15.59
C ARG A 84 -20.03 7.45 -16.62
N ARG A 85 -18.77 7.85 -16.83
CA ARG A 85 -18.43 8.84 -17.87
C ARG A 85 -18.72 8.29 -19.27
N ARG A 86 -18.25 7.09 -19.58
CA ARG A 86 -18.54 6.41 -20.86
C ARG A 86 -20.04 6.32 -21.13
N ALA A 87 -20.84 5.94 -20.14
CA ALA A 87 -22.29 5.86 -20.28
C ALA A 87 -22.94 7.23 -20.58
N VAL A 88 -22.50 8.29 -19.90
CA VAL A 88 -22.94 9.66 -20.18
C VAL A 88 -22.54 10.08 -21.60
N HIS A 89 -21.29 9.87 -22.01
CA HIS A 89 -20.81 10.21 -23.34
C HIS A 89 -21.59 9.48 -24.43
N GLN A 90 -21.83 8.18 -24.28
CA GLN A 90 -22.56 7.39 -25.27
C GLN A 90 -24.01 7.88 -25.47
N LEU A 91 -24.72 8.27 -24.41
CA LEU A 91 -26.04 8.90 -24.57
C LEU A 91 -25.96 10.27 -25.25
N ARG A 92 -24.93 11.07 -24.93
CA ARG A 92 -24.73 12.38 -25.58
C ARG A 92 -24.43 12.24 -27.07
N GLU A 93 -23.64 11.26 -27.47
CA GLU A 93 -23.37 10.91 -28.87
C GLU A 93 -24.62 10.46 -29.63
N GLN A 94 -25.56 9.81 -28.94
CA GLN A 94 -26.88 9.44 -29.48
C GLN A 94 -27.87 10.61 -29.53
N GLY A 95 -27.44 11.83 -29.19
CA GLY A 95 -28.24 13.04 -29.29
C GLY A 95 -29.15 13.33 -28.08
N TYR A 96 -29.05 12.56 -27.00
CA TYR A 96 -29.83 12.82 -25.79
C TYR A 96 -29.42 14.15 -25.16
N THR A 97 -30.41 14.96 -24.75
CA THR A 97 -30.17 16.21 -24.01
C THR A 97 -29.58 15.92 -22.63
N GLN A 98 -28.98 16.94 -22.01
CA GLN A 98 -28.30 16.75 -20.74
C GLN A 98 -29.29 16.47 -19.60
N ASP A 99 -30.47 17.07 -19.67
CA ASP A 99 -31.59 16.76 -18.78
C ASP A 99 -32.09 15.33 -18.94
N ALA A 100 -32.14 14.81 -20.18
CA ALA A 100 -32.53 13.43 -20.43
C ALA A 100 -31.51 12.45 -19.82
N VAL A 101 -30.21 12.75 -19.93
CA VAL A 101 -29.15 11.95 -19.29
C VAL A 101 -29.25 11.99 -17.76
N ALA A 102 -29.48 13.19 -17.18
CA ALA A 102 -29.64 13.36 -15.74
C ALA A 102 -30.85 12.56 -15.21
N ALA A 103 -31.98 12.63 -15.92
CA ALA A 103 -33.18 11.86 -15.60
C ALA A 103 -32.95 10.34 -15.74
N ALA A 104 -32.32 9.89 -16.83
CA ALA A 104 -32.07 8.47 -17.09
C ALA A 104 -31.20 7.82 -16.00
N PHE A 105 -30.18 8.52 -15.52
CA PHE A 105 -29.28 8.02 -14.49
C PHE A 105 -29.62 8.45 -13.06
N LYS A 106 -30.74 9.16 -12.87
CA LYS A 106 -31.19 9.68 -11.56
C LYS A 106 -30.09 10.47 -10.84
N ILE A 107 -29.39 11.33 -11.59
CA ILE A 107 -28.34 12.23 -11.09
C ILE A 107 -28.74 13.68 -11.30
N SER A 108 -28.10 14.61 -10.60
CA SER A 108 -28.33 16.03 -10.84
C SER A 108 -27.82 16.47 -12.22
N HIS A 109 -28.41 17.54 -12.77
CA HIS A 109 -27.95 18.16 -14.01
C HIS A 109 -26.46 18.54 -13.95
N GLN A 110 -26.01 19.10 -12.81
CA GLN A 110 -24.60 19.43 -12.58
C GLN A 110 -23.70 18.19 -12.63
N ARG A 111 -24.14 17.06 -12.07
CA ARG A 111 -23.36 15.82 -12.10
C ARG A 111 -23.27 15.26 -13.52
N ALA A 112 -24.36 15.31 -14.28
CA ALA A 112 -24.35 14.95 -15.71
C ALA A 112 -23.37 15.85 -16.49
N GLN A 113 -23.33 17.16 -16.19
CA GLN A 113 -22.39 18.10 -16.79
C GLN A 113 -20.93 17.73 -16.52
N GLN A 114 -20.61 17.47 -15.25
CA GLN A 114 -19.24 17.11 -14.84
C GLN A 114 -18.77 15.81 -15.48
N LEU A 115 -19.68 14.85 -15.65
CA LEU A 115 -19.37 13.58 -16.29
C LEU A 115 -19.19 13.73 -17.80
N ALA A 116 -19.92 14.65 -18.44
CA ALA A 116 -19.80 14.93 -19.88
C ALA A 116 -18.61 15.85 -20.23
N ALA A 117 -18.16 16.69 -19.30
CA ALA A 117 -17.03 17.61 -19.53
C ALA A 117 -15.66 16.95 -19.28
N LYS A 118 -15.62 15.81 -18.59
CA LYS A 118 -14.40 15.17 -18.11
C LYS A 118 -14.11 13.88 -18.91
N ASP A 119 -13.85 13.99 -20.22
CA ASP A 119 -12.99 13.03 -20.95
C ASP A 119 -12.38 13.67 -22.22
N LEU A 120 -11.05 13.85 -22.17
CA LEU A 120 -10.12 13.73 -23.28
C LEU A 120 -8.97 12.86 -22.73
N THR A 121 -9.18 11.55 -22.56
CA THR A 121 -8.04 10.65 -22.28
C THR A 121 -8.29 9.26 -22.88
N PRO A 122 -7.62 8.90 -23.99
CA PRO A 122 -7.85 7.65 -24.74
C PRO A 122 -7.53 6.33 -24.02
N GLY A 123 -6.89 6.36 -22.85
CA GLY A 123 -6.27 5.17 -22.23
C GLY A 123 -7.24 4.07 -21.77
N VAL A 124 -8.41 4.44 -21.24
CA VAL A 124 -9.38 3.46 -20.68
C VAL A 124 -10.24 2.79 -21.77
N GLN A 125 -10.29 3.41 -22.97
CA GLN A 125 -11.09 2.93 -24.10
C GLN A 125 -10.48 1.68 -24.75
N ALA A 126 -9.15 1.54 -24.70
CA ALA A 126 -8.42 0.37 -25.18
C ALA A 126 -8.60 -0.85 -24.25
N GLU A 127 -8.58 -0.63 -22.93
CA GLU A 127 -8.64 -1.71 -21.93
C GLU A 127 -10.02 -2.39 -21.84
N LEU A 128 -11.11 -1.62 -22.02
CA LEU A 128 -12.47 -2.17 -22.04
C LEU A 128 -12.86 -2.80 -23.38
N SER A 129 -12.31 -2.34 -24.51
CA SER A 129 -12.54 -2.96 -25.83
C SER A 129 -11.97 -4.38 -25.91
N ALA A 130 -10.91 -4.66 -25.14
CA ALA A 130 -10.35 -5.99 -24.98
C ALA A 130 -11.27 -6.95 -24.18
N LEU A 131 -12.11 -6.43 -23.28
CA LEU A 131 -13.05 -7.22 -22.48
C LEU A 131 -14.37 -7.50 -23.20
N ASP A 132 -14.85 -6.58 -24.05
CA ASP A 132 -16.05 -6.78 -24.88
C ASP A 132 -15.83 -7.78 -26.04
N SER A 133 -14.57 -8.06 -26.44
CA SER A 133 -14.23 -9.07 -27.47
C SER A 133 -14.21 -10.52 -26.96
N VAL A 134 -14.45 -10.76 -25.68
CA VAL A 134 -14.41 -12.10 -25.05
C VAL A 134 -15.82 -12.72 -24.91
N ARG A 135 -16.84 -12.12 -25.53
CA ARG A 135 -18.21 -12.66 -25.61
C ARG A 135 -18.57 -13.00 -27.05
#